data_AF-A0A9E5UB71-F1
#
_entry.id   AF-A0A9E5UB71-F1
#
_cell.length_a   1.000
_cell.length_b   1.000
_cell.length_c   1.000
_cell.angle_alpha   90.00
_cell.angle_beta   90.00
_cell.angle_gamma   90.00
#
_symmetry.space_group_name_H-M   'P 1'
#
loop_
_entity.id
_entity.type
_entity.pdbx_description
1 polymer ?
#
loop_
_entity_poly.entity_id
_entity_poly.type
_entity_poly.pdbx_seq_one_letter_code
_entity_poly.pdbx_strand_id
1 'polypeptide(L)' 'ELGCDGVLMNTAIAEARNPVLMASAMNKAVAAGREAYRAGRMPKRRFASASTPIDGSFF' A
#
# COMPACT_ATOMS: atom_id res chain seq x y z
N GLU A 1 2.63 4.76 -6.34
CA GLU A 1 1.27 5.27 -6.05
C GLU A 1 1.16 6.79 -5.90
N LEU A 2 2.23 7.48 -5.48
CA LEU A 2 2.27 8.95 -5.40
C LEU A 2 2.66 9.62 -6.73
N GLY A 3 3.11 8.84 -7.73
CA GLY A 3 3.60 9.35 -9.00
C GLY A 3 5.13 9.45 -9.10
N CYS A 4 5.89 8.88 -8.16
CA CYS A 4 7.35 8.83 -8.24
C CYS A 4 7.81 8.01 -9.48
N ASP A 5 8.84 8.49 -10.17
CA ASP A 5 9.43 7.80 -11.33
C ASP A 5 10.32 6.63 -10.96
N GLY A 6 10.87 6.62 -9.74
CA GLY A 6 11.67 5.54 -9.20
C GLY A 6 11.77 5.60 -7.68
N VAL A 7 12.30 4.53 -7.10
CA VAL A 7 12.58 4.42 -5.66
C VAL A 7 14.04 4.00 -5.49
N LEU A 8 14.80 4.78 -4.70
CA LEU A 8 16.17 4.46 -4.33
C LEU A 8 16.19 3.99 -2.87
N MET A 9 16.75 2.80 -2.62
CA MET A 9 16.89 2.24 -1.27
C MET A 9 18.14 1.36 -1.19
N ASN A 10 18.77 1.34 -0.02
CA ASN A 10 19.95 0.51 0.25
C ASN A 10 19.77 -0.32 1.53
N THR A 11 19.72 0.34 2.69
CA THR A 11 19.65 -0.30 4.02
C THR A 11 18.51 -1.31 4.15
N ALA A 12 17.33 -1.00 3.59
CA ALA A 12 16.17 -1.88 3.64
C ALA A 12 16.41 -3.26 2.96
N ILE A 13 17.28 -3.32 1.94
CA ILE A 13 17.66 -4.57 1.27
C ILE A 13 18.90 -5.17 1.95
N ALA A 14 19.90 -4.34 2.26
CA ALA A 14 21.19 -4.79 2.80
C ALA A 14 21.08 -5.37 4.23
N GLU A 15 20.21 -4.82 5.08
CA GLU A 15 20.00 -5.28 6.46
C GLU A 15 18.85 -6.28 6.61
N ALA A 16 18.21 -6.67 5.50
CA ALA A 16 17.15 -7.66 5.55
C ALA A 16 17.71 -9.05 5.91
N ARG A 17 16.95 -9.83 6.68
CA ARG A 17 17.31 -11.22 7.02
C ARG A 17 17.54 -12.11 5.78
N ASN A 18 16.85 -11.81 4.68
CA ASN A 18 17.08 -12.41 3.37
C ASN A 18 17.11 -11.29 2.30
N PRO A 19 18.29 -10.75 1.96
CA PRO A 19 18.43 -9.62 1.05
C PRO A 19 17.90 -9.90 -0.37
N VAL A 20 18.13 -11.11 -0.90
CA VAL A 20 17.68 -11.48 -2.25
C VAL A 20 16.15 -11.54 -2.31
N LEU A 21 15.52 -12.12 -1.29
CA LEU A 21 14.06 -12.13 -1.20
C LEU A 21 13.50 -10.72 -1.04
N MET A 22 14.14 -9.87 -0.24
CA MET A 22 13.74 -8.46 -0.07
C MET A 22 13.86 -7.66 -1.38
N ALA A 23 14.94 -7.86 -2.13
CA ALA A 23 15.11 -7.22 -3.44
C ALA A 23 13.98 -7.63 -4.42
N SER A 24 13.64 -8.92 -4.47
CA SER A 24 12.50 -9.41 -5.26
C SER A 24 11.16 -8.82 -4.78
N ALA A 25 10.95 -8.72 -3.47
CA ALA A 25 9.76 -8.11 -2.90
C ALA A 25 9.64 -6.62 -3.27
N MET A 26 10.73 -5.86 -3.18
CA MET A 26 10.74 -4.44 -3.52
C MET A 26 10.53 -4.18 -5.01
N ASN A 27 11.09 -5.02 -5.90
CA ASN A 27 10.80 -4.93 -7.32
C ASN A 27 9.29 -5.07 -7.61
N LYS A 28 8.64 -6.09 -7.02
CA LYS A 28 7.19 -6.29 -7.15
C LYS A 28 6.39 -5.14 -6.56
N ALA A 29 6.80 -4.62 -5.40
CA ALA A 29 6.13 -3.50 -4.74
C ALA A 29 6.17 -2.22 -5.59
N VAL A 30 7.31 -1.92 -6.22
CA VAL A 30 7.45 -0.76 -7.12
C VAL A 30 6.57 -0.93 -8.37
N ALA A 31 6.58 -2.11 -9.00
CA ALA A 31 5.73 -2.41 -10.15
C ALA A 31 4.24 -2.25 -9.81
N ALA A 32 3.78 -2.89 -8.73
CA ALA A 32 2.40 -2.77 -8.24
C ALA A 32 2.05 -1.32 -7.92
N GLY A 33 2.96 -0.57 -7.29
CA GLY A 33 2.76 0.84 -6.98
C GLY A 33 2.66 1.73 -8.22
N ARG A 34 3.32 1.38 -9.34
CA ARG A 34 3.19 2.10 -10.62
C ARG A 34 1.89 1.75 -11.32
N GLU A 35 1.49 0.48 -11.29
CA GLU A 35 0.20 0.02 -11.79
C GLU A 35 -0.96 0.69 -11.05
N ALA A 36 -0.93 0.72 -9.72
CA ALA A 36 -1.93 1.39 -8.90
C ALA A 36 -2.01 2.91 -9.16
N TYR A 37 -0.88 3.55 -9.48
CA TYR A 37 -0.88 4.95 -9.91
C TYR A 37 -1.59 5.13 -11.26
N ARG A 38 -1.30 4.26 -12.25
CA ARG A 38 -1.92 4.30 -13.59
C ARG A 38 -3.40 3.91 -13.55
N ALA A 39 -3.79 2.98 -12.70
CA ALA A 39 -5.16 2.51 -12.56
C ALA A 39 -6.08 3.55 -11.90
N GLY A 40 -5.53 4.50 -11.14
CA GLY A 40 -6.30 5.49 -10.40
C GLY A 40 -6.94 4.88 -9.15
N ARG A 41 -6.29 5.03 -7.99
CA ARG A 41 -6.79 4.51 -6.72
C ARG A 41 -8.18 5.06 -6.36
N MET A 42 -9.00 4.25 -5.68
CA MET A 42 -10.30 4.67 -5.17
C MET A 42 -10.18 5.96 -4.32
N PRO A 43 -11.07 6.95 -4.51
CA PRO A 43 -11.05 8.16 -3.70
C PRO A 43 -11.29 7.82 -2.22
N LYS A 44 -10.50 8.44 -1.34
CA LYS A 44 -10.73 8.32 0.11
C LYS A 44 -12.08 8.94 0.44
N ARG A 45 -13.02 8.15 0.96
CA ARG A 45 -14.28 8.67 1.50
C ARG A 45 -13.99 9.38 2.83
N ARG A 46 -14.42 10.64 2.98
CA ARG A 46 -14.27 11.42 4.23
C ARG A 46 -15.18 10.92 5.36
N PHE A 47 -16.27 10.26 5.00
CA PHE A 47 -17.20 9.67 5.95
C PHE A 47 -17.17 8.15 5.76
N ALA A 48 -16.81 7.44 6.83
CA ALA A 48 -17.02 6.00 6.91
C ALA A 48 -18.53 5.78 7.06
N SER A 49 -19.14 5.01 6.15
CA SER A 49 -20.41 4.37 6.48
C SER A 49 -20.05 3.35 7.55
N ALA A 50 -20.56 3.53 8.77
CA ALA A 50 -20.36 2.58 9.85
C ALA A 50 -20.83 1.20 9.34
N SER A 51 -19.91 0.24 9.26
CA SER A 51 -20.24 -1.14 8.86
C SER A 51 -21.08 -1.87 9.91
N THR A 52 -21.25 -1.25 11.08
CA THR A 52 -22.12 -1.70 12.16
C THR A 52 -23.27 -0.71 12.27
N PRO A 53 -24.53 -1.12 12.01
CA PRO A 53 -25.67 -0.32 12.42
C PRO A 53 -25.60 -0.18 13.94
N ILE A 54 -25.64 1.04 14.45
CA ILE A 54 -25.87 1.33 15.88
C ILE A 54 -27.32 1.02 16.32
N ASP A 55 -28.03 0.19 15.56
CA ASP A 55 -29.45 -0.14 15.75
C ASP A 55 -29.62 -1.42 16.57
N GLY A 56 -29.01 -1.46 17.75
CA GLY A 56 -29.03 -2.67 18.59
C GLY A 56 -28.74 -2.48 20.07
N SER A 57 -28.66 -1.25 20.59
CA SER A 57 -28.46 -1.00 22.03
C SER A 57 -29.49 -0.03 22.60
N PHE A 58 -30.76 -0.28 22.31
CA PHE A 58 -31.88 0.22 23.11
C PHE A 58 -32.98 -0.83 23.12
N PHE A 59 -32.90 -1.78 24.07
CA PHE A 59 -33.97 -2.26 24.96
C PHE A 59 -33.38 -3.25 25.97
#